data_AF-A0A0C1FGY6-F1
#
_entry.id   AF-A0A0C1FGY6-F1
#
_cell.length_a   1.000
_cell.length_b   1.000
_cell.length_c   1.000
_cell.angle_alpha   90.00
_cell.angle_beta   90.00
_cell.angle_gamma   90.00
#
_symmetry.space_group_name_H-M   'P 1'
#
loop_
_entity.id
_entity.type
_entity.pdbx_description
1 polymer ?
#
loop_
_entity_poly.entity_id
_entity_poly.type
_entity_poly.pdbx_seq_one_letter_code
_entity_poly.pdbx_strand_id
1 'polypeptide(L)'
;MKIQRVIAVYQKNGEALIEEIIISLTTEFLIELFQIDIEGDPNVYLCYFVNESHFLKLKNLIPVLSKYDLNEVEMYVECFQIN
;
A
#
# COMPACT_ATOMS: atom_id res chain seq x y z
N MET A 1 -20.10 -7.20 1.84
CA MET A 1 -18.82 -6.91 2.51
C MET A 1 -18.10 -5.88 1.68
N LYS A 2 -17.79 -4.70 2.25
CA LYS A 2 -17.04 -3.67 1.54
C LYS A 2 -15.59 -3.73 2.00
N ILE A 3 -14.68 -3.73 1.04
CA ILE A 3 -13.25 -3.76 1.28
C ILE A 3 -12.71 -2.35 1.04
N GLN A 4 -11.85 -1.89 1.93
CA GLN A 4 -11.13 -0.63 1.81
C GLN A 4 -9.63 -0.92 1.82
N ARG A 5 -8.91 -0.36 0.85
CA ARG A 5 -7.46 -0.44 0.80
C ARG A 5 -6.86 0.88 1.23
N VAL A 6 -5.72 0.81 1.90
CA VAL A 6 -4.95 1.98 2.29
C VAL A 6 -3.48 1.79 1.98
N ILE A 7 -2.75 2.90 1.90
CA ILE A 7 -1.31 2.92 2.14
C ILE A 7 -1.12 3.37 3.58
N ALA A 8 -0.62 2.47 4.43
CA ALA A 8 -0.20 2.77 5.79
C ALA A 8 1.25 3.24 5.76
N VAL A 9 1.51 4.39 6.39
CA VAL A 9 2.83 5.01 6.45
C VAL A 9 3.31 4.98 7.89
N TYR A 10 4.43 4.33 8.14
CA TYR A 10 5.05 4.17 9.45
C TYR A 10 6.38 4.92 9.50
N GLN A 11 6.75 5.41 10.69
CA GLN A 11 8.08 5.96 10.91
C GLN A 11 9.14 4.86 10.71
N LYS A 12 10.20 5.11 9.95
CA LYS A 12 11.26 4.11 9.80
C LYS A 12 12.02 3.95 11.12
N ASN A 13 12.30 2.71 11.51
CA ASN A 13 12.92 2.36 12.81
C ASN A 13 12.10 2.74 14.05
N GLY A 14 10.82 3.11 13.88
CA GLY A 14 9.87 3.29 14.96
C GLY A 14 8.56 2.56 14.61
N GLU A 15 7.84 2.03 15.59
CA GLU A 15 6.57 1.32 15.31
C GLU A 15 5.37 2.29 15.19
N ALA A 16 5.64 3.59 15.05
CA ALA A 16 4.60 4.61 15.04
C ALA A 16 3.96 4.76 13.66
N LEU A 17 2.64 4.51 13.59
CA LEU A 17 1.81 4.86 12.43
C LEU A 17 1.73 6.40 12.31
N ILE A 18 2.08 6.91 11.14
CA ILE A 18 2.03 8.33 10.82
C ILE A 18 0.69 8.69 10.19
N GLU A 19 0.29 7.94 9.15
CA GLU A 19 -0.88 8.25 8.35
C GLU A 19 -1.38 7.02 7.59
N GLU A 20 -2.69 6.93 7.38
CA GLU A 20 -3.32 5.99 6.47
C GLU A 20 -3.97 6.76 5.32
N ILE A 21 -3.60 6.38 4.09
CA ILE A 21 -4.10 7.03 2.88
C ILE A 21 -5.05 6.06 2.21
N ILE A 22 -6.34 6.40 2.14
CA ILE A 22 -7.32 5.59 1.42
C ILE A 22 -7.00 5.61 -0.07
N ILE A 23 -6.92 4.43 -0.68
CA ILE A 23 -6.63 4.27 -2.10
C ILE A 23 -7.78 3.56 -2.80
N SER A 24 -7.99 3.93 -4.06
CA SER A 24 -8.97 3.30 -4.95
C SER A 24 -8.26 2.68 -6.15
N LEU A 25 -7.37 1.73 -5.88
CA LEU A 25 -6.65 0.94 -6.90
C LEU A 25 -7.36 -0.40 -7.12
N THR A 26 -7.34 -0.89 -8.36
CA THR A 26 -7.94 -2.19 -8.70
C THR A 26 -7.08 -3.33 -8.17
N THR A 27 -7.72 -4.47 -7.91
CA THR A 27 -7.03 -5.69 -7.47
C THR A 27 -6.01 -6.14 -8.50
N GLU A 28 -6.34 -6.07 -9.80
CA GLU A 28 -5.46 -6.45 -10.91
C GLU A 28 -4.19 -5.61 -10.95
N PHE A 29 -4.32 -4.28 -10.73
CA PHE A 29 -3.16 -3.40 -10.67
C PHE A 29 -2.24 -3.76 -9.50
N LEU A 30 -2.80 -4.07 -8.34
CA LEU A 30 -2.01 -4.46 -7.16
C LEU A 30 -1.32 -5.81 -7.36
N ILE A 31 -2.01 -6.78 -7.97
CA ILE A 31 -1.41 -8.07 -8.35
C ILE A 31 -0.20 -7.86 -9.27
N GLU A 32 -0.33 -7.01 -10.29
CA GLU A 32 0.77 -6.69 -11.19
C GLU A 32 1.91 -5.93 -10.47
N LEU A 33 1.55 -4.96 -9.63
CA LEU A 33 2.51 -4.12 -8.92
C LEU A 33 3.38 -4.92 -7.97
N PHE A 34 2.76 -5.79 -7.17
CA PHE A 34 3.41 -6.56 -6.11
C PHE A 34 3.76 -8.00 -6.50
N GLN A 35 3.47 -8.42 -7.74
CA GLN A 35 3.69 -9.79 -8.24
C GLN A 35 3.07 -10.84 -7.31
N ILE A 36 1.81 -10.63 -6.96
CA ILE A 36 1.09 -11.41 -5.94
C ILE A 36 0.83 -12.82 -6.46
N ASP A 37 1.06 -13.83 -5.61
CA ASP A 37 0.59 -15.19 -5.85
C ASP A 37 -0.94 -15.25 -5.76
N ILE A 38 -1.58 -15.25 -6.93
CA ILE A 38 -3.04 -15.23 -7.06
C ILE A 38 -3.71 -16.52 -6.58
N GLU A 39 -2.98 -17.63 -6.48
CA GLU A 39 -3.53 -18.88 -5.93
C GLU A 39 -3.69 -18.76 -4.40
N GLY A 40 -2.80 -18.01 -3.75
CA GLY A 40 -2.81 -17.77 -2.31
C GLY A 40 -3.63 -16.54 -1.87
N ASP A 41 -3.60 -15.45 -2.64
CA ASP A 41 -4.33 -14.21 -2.33
C ASP A 41 -4.94 -13.52 -3.58
N PRO A 42 -5.99 -14.09 -4.17
CA PRO A 42 -6.60 -13.57 -5.40
C PRO A 42 -7.27 -12.21 -5.23
N ASN A 43 -7.52 -11.78 -3.99
CA ASN A 43 -8.25 -10.54 -3.70
C ASN A 43 -7.39 -9.49 -2.97
N VAL A 44 -6.09 -9.75 -2.78
CA VAL A 44 -5.14 -8.79 -2.20
C VAL A 44 -5.60 -8.35 -0.80
N TYR A 45 -5.82 -9.34 0.07
CA TYR A 45 -6.19 -9.15 1.47
C TYR A 45 -5.00 -9.09 2.42
N LEU A 46 -3.82 -9.54 1.99
CA LEU A 46 -2.60 -9.48 2.78
C LEU A 46 -1.99 -8.06 2.78
N CYS A 47 -0.93 -7.90 3.60
CA CYS A 47 -0.15 -6.68 3.69
C CYS A 47 1.07 -6.77 2.77
N TYR A 48 1.34 -5.70 2.00
CA TYR A 48 2.40 -5.68 1.00
C TYR A 48 3.36 -4.50 1.20
N PHE A 49 4.65 -4.80 1.36
CA PHE A 49 5.68 -3.79 1.51
C PHE A 49 5.91 -2.98 0.23
N VAL A 50 5.95 -1.66 0.36
CA VAL A 50 6.21 -0.72 -0.73
C VAL A 50 7.71 -0.43 -0.79
N ASN A 51 8.40 -1.07 -1.74
CA ASN A 51 9.79 -0.73 -2.06
C ASN A 51 9.88 0.51 -2.98
N GLU A 52 11.09 0.91 -3.34
CA GLU A 52 11.33 2.08 -4.22
C GLU A 52 10.61 2.01 -5.57
N SER A 53 10.63 0.84 -6.22
CA SER A 53 9.96 0.63 -7.51
C SER A 53 8.44 0.75 -7.39
N HIS A 54 7.87 0.17 -6.33
CA HIS A 54 6.44 0.28 -6.02
C HIS A 54 6.08 1.74 -5.77
N PHE A 55 6.87 2.44 -4.95
CA PHE A 55 6.64 3.83 -4.58
C PHE A 55 6.67 4.76 -5.78
N LEU A 56 7.62 4.62 -6.70
CA LEU A 56 7.67 5.42 -7.92
C LEU A 56 6.39 5.26 -8.75
N LYS A 57 5.88 4.04 -8.89
CA LYS A 57 4.62 3.78 -9.61
C LYS A 57 3.42 4.36 -8.86
N LEU A 58 3.35 4.18 -7.54
CA LEU A 58 2.25 4.66 -6.70
C LEU A 58 2.21 6.20 -6.65
N LYS A 59 3.36 6.88 -6.58
CA LYS A 59 3.45 8.36 -6.61
C LYS A 59 2.82 8.98 -7.84
N ASN A 60 2.94 8.32 -8.99
CA ASN A 60 2.33 8.80 -10.24
C ASN A 60 0.80 8.76 -10.20
N LEU A 61 0.22 7.83 -9.43
CA LEU A 61 -1.23 7.64 -9.31
C LEU A 61 -1.82 8.35 -8.09
N ILE A 62 -1.02 8.52 -7.05
CA ILE A 62 -1.42 9.03 -5.74
C ILE A 62 -0.47 10.18 -5.37
N PRO A 63 -0.72 11.41 -5.87
CA PRO A 63 0.25 12.51 -5.78
C PRO A 63 0.64 12.91 -4.36
N VAL A 64 -0.23 12.68 -3.36
CA VAL A 64 0.04 12.96 -1.95
C VAL A 64 1.25 12.19 -1.42
N LEU A 65 1.61 11.06 -2.03
CA LEU A 65 2.81 10.29 -1.67
C LEU A 65 4.11 11.05 -1.93
N SER A 66 4.07 12.14 -2.71
CA SER A 66 5.23 12.98 -2.99
C SER A 66 5.79 13.68 -1.76
N LYS A 67 5.03 13.78 -0.66
CA LYS A 67 5.49 14.40 0.60
C LYS A 67 6.41 13.51 1.44
N TYR A 68 6.52 12.21 1.12
CA TYR A 68 7.30 11.26 1.91
C TYR A 68 8.64 10.90 1.26
N ASP A 69 9.60 10.57 2.13
CA ASP A 69 10.91 10.02 1.79
C ASP A 69 11.03 8.60 2.37
N LEU A 70 11.27 7.59 1.53
CA LEU A 70 11.43 6.19 1.96
C LEU A 70 12.70 5.93 2.80
N ASN A 71 13.58 6.92 2.92
CA ASN A 71 14.67 6.89 3.90
C ASN A 71 14.17 7.16 5.33
N GLU A 72 13.03 7.84 5.47
CA GLU A 72 12.46 8.28 6.75
C GLU A 72 11.20 7.49 7.14
N VAL A 73 10.52 6.86 6.17
CA VAL A 73 9.29 6.09 6.40
C VAL A 73 9.33 4.69 5.78
N GLU A 74 8.52 3.81 6.34
CA GLU A 74 8.15 2.53 5.74
C GLU A 74 6.69 2.58 5.31
N MET A 75 6.36 1.93 4.20
CA MET A 75 5.02 1.97 3.63
C MET A 75 4.53 0.58 3.31
N TYR A 76 3.24 0.36 3.57
CA TYR A 76 2.56 -0.89 3.29
C TYR A 76 1.22 -0.63 2.61
N VAL A 77 0.87 -1.45 1.62
CA VAL A 77 -0.51 -1.53 1.14
C VAL A 77 -1.23 -2.55 1.99
N GLU A 78 -2.29 -2.10 2.66
CA GLU A 78 -3.10 -2.89 3.57
C GLU A 78 -4.56 -2.90 3.11
N CYS A 79 -5.28 -3.93 3.55
CA CYS A 79 -6.68 -4.14 3.24
C CYS A 79 -7.49 -4.29 4.54
N PHE A 80 -8.56 -3.51 4.67
CA PHE A 80 -9.49 -3.59 5.79
C PHE A 80 -10.88 -3.97 5.32
N GLN A 81 -11.53 -4.82 6.11
CA GLN A 81 -12.97 -5.04 6.00
C GLN A 81 -13.69 -3.90 6.73
N ILE A 82 -14.58 -3.21 6.01
CA ILE A 82 -15.46 -2.21 6.59
C ILE A 82 -16.91 -2.74 6.61
N ASN A 83 -17.56 -2.58 7.75
CA ASN A 83 -18.94 -3.02 8.02
C ASN A 83 -19.97 -2.21 7.22
#